data_AF-A0A2H3T140-F1
#
_entry.id   AF-A0A2H3T140-F1
#
_cell.length_a   1.000
_cell.length_b   1.000
_cell.length_c   1.000
_cell.angle_alpha   90.00
_cell.angle_beta   90.00
_cell.angle_gamma   90.00
#
_symmetry.space_group_name_H-M   'P 1'
#
loop_
_entity.id
_entity.type
_entity.pdbx_description
1 polymer ?
#
loop_
_entity_poly.entity_id
_entity_poly.type
_entity_poly.pdbx_seq_one_letter_code
_entity_poly.pdbx_strand_id
1 'polypeptide(L)'
;MKILALSFAMVALAASKTVPLHPLTADALISQALAALGGEKAIAGIDGITYHSPNVYHSRSLMQSYNMDKADTAVAISGSQNVSFSYSSGQLTQRIDRTFKPSEYWYWASARLDEFDYSLVVRGGKDGFACYVRGNNQIWLPANLTSGYVDAALAEFLVLQGNVFSPKLMLEMKAHHGTKAIEVLINGIKTPAVYDPILQITIIFDASSHLPHIIRTEENHMIYGPSTNDLYLSQYKAIEGIKFPHTFQTVYNSTTQKLDATLEEFIVEEITINPRFPKNYFNGLSEGKGFFPKEAPKRTEGLSHAHILEFSSNMIWSGPGSGISNNSVDSIKHKNIVPGLPNAHWLIVNDEFLGVKQFVIEFEDHVIVGDAPPQWTKQVIEWIDKNIGKPIKYLWPTHHHRDHSGGAAEYVKIGAKLIVPEIAASYWSSIPGAELITFNETHPYIHSDSKHQAWFIWEEQATHSIDWSYAFITDKCPTNKSGIAVIEADAWHPGMPDANNDRWEMREWLGQLDKDGLPESAYVLPTHGQIRQVSELIEHTDYVYAPKSIGDWKNGGALCKA
;
A
#
# COMPACT_ATOMS: atom_id res chain seq x y z
N MET A 1 54.51 17.31 59.99
CA MET A 1 54.10 16.06 60.69
C MET A 1 52.72 16.27 61.30
N LYS A 2 51.67 15.81 60.62
CA LYS A 2 50.31 15.64 61.15
C LYS A 2 49.59 14.67 60.20
N ILE A 3 49.40 13.46 60.70
CA ILE A 3 48.60 12.39 60.09
C ILE A 3 47.14 12.74 60.40
N LEU A 4 46.29 12.85 59.38
CA LEU A 4 44.85 13.01 59.55
C LEU A 4 44.17 11.67 59.24
N ALA A 5 43.48 11.13 60.23
CA ALA A 5 42.74 9.88 60.18
C ALA A 5 41.53 9.98 59.23
N LEU A 6 41.38 8.97 58.36
CA LEU A 6 40.18 8.76 57.55
C LEU A 6 39.10 8.09 58.41
N SER A 7 37.96 8.76 58.57
CA SER A 7 36.76 8.21 59.18
C SER A 7 36.01 7.34 58.16
N PHE A 8 35.89 6.04 58.45
CA PHE A 8 35.01 5.12 57.72
C PHE A 8 33.56 5.39 58.12
N ALA A 9 32.73 5.84 57.18
CA ALA A 9 31.28 5.83 57.31
C ALA A 9 30.73 4.53 56.70
N MET A 10 30.15 3.67 57.54
CA MET A 10 29.36 2.51 57.09
C MET A 10 28.09 3.00 56.39
N VAL A 11 27.95 2.73 55.10
CA VAL A 11 26.67 2.79 54.40
C VAL A 11 25.95 1.46 54.63
N ALA A 12 24.84 1.51 55.36
CA ALA A 12 23.95 0.37 55.49
C ALA A 12 23.25 0.12 54.15
N LEU A 13 23.53 -1.02 53.50
CA LEU A 13 22.71 -1.51 52.40
C LEU A 13 21.35 -1.94 52.96
N ALA A 14 20.33 -1.13 52.74
CA ALA A 14 18.95 -1.59 52.83
C ALA A 14 18.70 -2.51 51.63
N ALA A 15 18.66 -3.81 51.87
CA ALA A 15 18.19 -4.78 50.89
C ALA A 15 16.72 -4.45 50.56
N SER A 16 16.47 -3.92 49.37
CA SER A 16 15.10 -3.81 48.86
C SER A 16 14.59 -5.23 48.66
N LYS A 17 13.52 -5.59 49.38
CA LYS A 17 12.76 -6.78 49.08
C LYS A 17 12.18 -6.57 47.68
N THR A 18 12.72 -7.25 46.68
CA THR A 18 12.06 -7.43 45.39
C THR A 18 10.78 -8.21 45.64
N VAL A 19 9.68 -7.48 45.82
CA VAL A 19 8.34 -8.07 45.76
C VAL A 19 8.20 -8.62 44.34
N PRO A 20 7.89 -9.92 44.14
CA PRO A 20 7.65 -10.44 42.82
C PRO A 20 6.40 -9.74 42.27
N LEU A 21 6.58 -8.85 41.29
CA LEU A 21 5.49 -8.29 40.49
C LEU A 21 4.73 -9.48 39.91
N HIS A 22 3.54 -9.76 40.44
CA HIS A 22 2.63 -10.65 39.76
C HIS A 22 2.33 -10.03 38.39
N PRO A 23 2.37 -10.81 37.29
CA PRO A 23 1.97 -10.28 35.99
C PRO A 23 0.56 -9.71 36.11
N LEU A 24 0.40 -8.43 35.75
CA LEU A 24 -0.89 -7.75 35.83
C LEU A 24 -1.90 -8.49 34.94
N THR A 25 -3.09 -8.75 35.48
CA THR A 25 -4.18 -9.36 34.71
C THR A 25 -4.74 -8.37 33.69
N ALA A 26 -5.46 -8.86 32.68
CA ALA A 26 -6.13 -8.01 31.70
C ALA A 26 -7.05 -6.98 32.38
N ASP A 27 -7.86 -7.45 33.35
CA ASP A 27 -8.76 -6.60 34.13
C ASP A 27 -8.01 -5.51 34.91
N ALA A 28 -6.84 -5.83 35.46
CA ALA A 28 -6.04 -4.85 36.20
C ALA A 28 -5.49 -3.76 35.26
N LEU A 29 -4.94 -4.14 34.10
CA LEU A 29 -4.46 -3.19 33.09
C LEU A 29 -5.59 -2.32 32.56
N ILE A 30 -6.73 -2.92 32.22
CA ILE A 30 -7.91 -2.20 31.74
C ILE A 30 -8.42 -1.21 32.80
N SER A 31 -8.50 -1.64 34.06
CA SER A 31 -8.97 -0.78 35.15
C SER A 31 -8.02 0.39 35.41
N GLN A 32 -6.70 0.18 35.34
CA GLN A 32 -5.71 1.25 35.46
C GLN A 32 -5.85 2.28 34.34
N ALA A 33 -5.97 1.82 33.10
CA ALA A 33 -6.12 2.70 31.95
C ALA A 33 -7.47 3.45 31.95
N LEU A 34 -8.58 2.80 32.32
CA LEU A 34 -9.87 3.47 32.51
C LEU A 34 -9.77 4.55 33.61
N ALA A 35 -9.07 4.28 34.72
CA ALA A 35 -8.83 5.28 35.75
C ALA A 35 -7.98 6.46 35.23
N ALA A 36 -6.93 6.18 34.45
CA ALA A 36 -6.07 7.21 33.85
C ALA A 36 -6.82 8.11 32.85
N LEU A 37 -7.80 7.54 32.13
CA LEU A 37 -8.65 8.22 31.16
C LEU A 37 -9.76 9.09 31.81
N GLY A 38 -10.01 9.00 33.12
CA GLY A 38 -11.07 9.77 33.79
C GLY A 38 -12.13 8.93 34.50
N GLY A 39 -12.00 7.61 34.44
CA GLY A 39 -12.83 6.65 35.16
C GLY A 39 -13.94 6.02 34.31
N GLU A 40 -14.24 4.75 34.61
CA GLU A 40 -15.22 3.93 33.90
C GLU A 40 -16.61 4.58 33.82
N LYS A 41 -17.10 5.17 34.91
CA LYS A 41 -18.42 5.81 34.95
C LYS A 41 -18.51 7.01 34.00
N ALA A 42 -17.45 7.82 33.92
CA ALA A 42 -17.44 8.99 33.05
C ALA A 42 -17.44 8.57 31.58
N ILE A 43 -16.59 7.61 31.21
CA ILE A 43 -16.49 7.08 29.84
C ILE A 43 -17.79 6.36 29.45
N ALA A 44 -18.40 5.60 30.36
CA ALA A 44 -19.67 4.92 30.12
C ALA A 44 -20.81 5.91 29.82
N GLY A 45 -20.78 7.10 30.44
CA GLY A 45 -21.74 8.19 30.25
C GLY A 45 -21.63 8.97 28.93
N ILE A 46 -20.71 8.59 28.03
CA ILE A 46 -20.62 9.17 26.69
C ILE A 46 -21.69 8.52 25.78
N ASP A 47 -22.72 9.25 25.42
CA ASP A 47 -23.76 8.84 24.47
C ASP A 47 -23.35 9.10 23.01
N GLY A 48 -22.46 10.06 22.79
CA GLY A 48 -21.86 10.35 21.49
C GLY A 48 -20.64 11.25 21.61
N ILE A 49 -19.84 11.32 20.55
CA ILE A 49 -18.67 12.21 20.50
C ILE A 49 -18.47 12.71 19.07
N THR A 50 -17.92 13.90 18.91
CA THR A 50 -17.36 14.38 17.64
C THR A 50 -15.95 14.88 17.87
N TYR A 51 -14.99 14.31 17.14
CA TYR A 51 -13.64 14.84 17.01
C TYR A 51 -13.59 15.81 15.84
N HIS A 52 -13.14 17.05 16.08
CA HIS A 52 -12.98 18.07 15.04
C HIS A 52 -11.51 18.29 14.70
N SER A 53 -11.14 18.02 13.45
CA SER A 53 -9.77 18.17 12.93
C SER A 53 -9.79 19.16 11.75
N PRO A 54 -9.91 20.47 12.01
CA PRO A 54 -10.18 21.45 10.95
C PRO A 54 -8.96 21.76 10.07
N ASN A 55 -7.74 21.56 10.58
CA ASN A 55 -6.53 22.13 9.95
C ASN A 55 -5.49 21.11 9.53
N VAL A 56 -5.41 19.94 10.18
CA VAL A 56 -4.35 18.96 9.93
C VAL A 56 -4.95 17.61 9.63
N TYR A 57 -4.86 17.22 8.38
CA TYR A 57 -5.12 15.89 7.86
C TYR A 57 -4.20 15.66 6.66
N HIS A 58 -3.26 14.72 6.79
CA HIS A 58 -2.36 14.30 5.72
C HIS A 58 -2.33 12.78 5.64
N SER A 59 -2.16 12.25 4.43
CA SER A 59 -1.94 10.82 4.23
C SER A 59 -0.88 10.55 3.18
N ARG A 60 -0.26 9.37 3.28
CA ARG A 60 0.86 8.89 2.48
C ARG A 60 0.62 7.44 2.08
N SER A 61 1.29 7.02 1.01
CA SER A 61 1.17 5.68 0.46
C SER A 61 2.37 4.82 0.81
N LEU A 62 2.15 3.56 1.15
CA LEU A 62 3.20 2.55 1.13
C LEU A 62 3.30 1.86 -0.24
N MET A 63 2.15 1.64 -0.87
CA MET A 63 2.00 0.94 -2.15
C MET A 63 2.57 1.71 -3.34
N GLN A 64 2.49 3.05 -3.30
CA GLN A 64 2.86 3.96 -4.39
C GLN A 64 4.05 4.84 -4.02
N SER A 65 4.84 4.43 -3.03
CA SER A 65 6.04 5.18 -2.63
C SER A 65 7.14 5.09 -3.67
N TYR A 66 8.00 6.10 -3.73
CA TYR A 66 9.22 6.02 -4.50
C TYR A 66 10.21 5.05 -3.83
N ASN A 67 10.29 5.07 -2.49
CA ASN A 67 11.10 4.15 -1.70
C ASN A 67 10.30 2.94 -1.18
N MET A 68 10.92 1.76 -1.18
CA MET A 68 10.32 0.51 -0.67
C MET A 68 10.16 0.45 0.86
N ASP A 69 10.90 1.26 1.61
CA ASP A 69 10.96 1.18 3.07
C ASP A 69 10.37 2.41 3.79
N LYS A 70 9.72 3.30 3.03
CA LYS A 70 9.14 4.55 3.53
C LYS A 70 7.81 4.81 2.86
N ALA A 71 6.94 5.52 3.56
CA ALA A 71 5.79 6.16 2.95
C ALA A 71 6.18 7.59 2.53
N ASP A 72 6.80 7.76 1.37
CA ASP A 72 7.29 9.06 0.90
C ASP A 72 6.39 9.75 -0.12
N THR A 73 5.54 9.00 -0.82
CA THR A 73 4.50 9.54 -1.69
C THR A 73 3.30 10.02 -0.89
N ALA A 74 2.97 11.32 -0.98
CA ALA A 74 1.76 11.87 -0.42
C ALA A 74 0.53 11.36 -1.18
N VAL A 75 -0.57 11.08 -0.47
CA VAL A 75 -1.88 10.79 -1.06
C VAL A 75 -2.78 12.00 -0.92
N ALA A 76 -2.92 12.52 0.31
CA ALA A 76 -3.59 13.79 0.59
C ALA A 76 -2.61 14.76 1.25
N ILE A 77 -2.41 15.93 0.63
CA ILE A 77 -1.43 16.93 1.07
C ILE A 77 -1.99 17.94 2.07
N SER A 78 -3.32 18.02 2.18
CA SER A 78 -4.02 18.87 3.13
C SER A 78 -5.47 18.42 3.24
N GLY A 79 -6.13 18.73 4.35
CA GLY A 79 -7.54 18.48 4.50
C GLY A 79 -8.06 18.79 5.89
N SER A 80 -9.32 18.43 6.10
CA SER A 80 -9.99 18.48 7.39
C SER A 80 -10.85 17.24 7.59
N GLN A 81 -11.12 16.88 8.83
CA GLN A 81 -12.11 15.85 9.11
C GLN A 81 -12.84 16.05 10.43
N ASN A 82 -14.11 15.66 10.43
CA ASN A 82 -14.90 15.45 11.64
C ASN A 82 -15.29 13.99 11.74
N VAL A 83 -14.96 13.35 12.86
CA VAL A 83 -15.31 11.96 13.14
C VAL A 83 -16.30 11.91 14.28
N SER A 84 -17.52 11.53 13.99
CA SER A 84 -18.63 11.46 14.94
C SER A 84 -19.01 10.02 15.26
N PHE A 85 -19.25 9.72 16.55
CA PHE A 85 -19.74 8.43 17.02
C PHE A 85 -21.04 8.58 17.80
N SER A 86 -21.91 7.59 17.69
CA SER A 86 -23.12 7.42 18.52
C SER A 86 -23.11 6.05 19.18
N TYR A 87 -23.38 6.00 20.48
CA TYR A 87 -23.35 4.76 21.28
C TYR A 87 -24.74 4.23 21.65
N SER A 88 -25.80 4.82 21.09
CA SER A 88 -27.19 4.47 21.40
C SER A 88 -27.63 3.10 20.89
N SER A 89 -26.94 2.53 19.89
CA SER A 89 -27.35 1.29 19.21
C SER A 89 -26.71 0.02 19.79
N GLY A 90 -25.71 0.14 20.66
CA GLY A 90 -24.91 -0.99 21.15
C GLY A 90 -24.05 -1.67 20.08
N GLN A 91 -23.85 -1.02 18.93
CA GLN A 91 -22.96 -1.41 17.83
C GLN A 91 -22.21 -0.17 17.35
N LEU A 92 -21.10 -0.34 16.64
CA LEU A 92 -20.41 0.79 16.01
C LEU A 92 -21.39 1.59 15.15
N THR A 93 -21.48 2.90 15.40
CA THR A 93 -22.21 3.86 14.58
C THR A 93 -21.34 5.11 14.46
N GLN A 94 -20.76 5.31 13.28
CA GLN A 94 -19.78 6.35 13.01
C GLN A 94 -20.17 7.14 11.76
N ARG A 95 -19.81 8.42 11.73
CA ARG A 95 -19.81 9.24 10.54
C ARG A 95 -18.49 10.00 10.42
N ILE A 96 -17.92 9.98 9.23
CA ILE A 96 -16.70 10.69 8.87
C ILE A 96 -17.07 11.73 7.80
N ASP A 97 -17.03 13.00 8.16
CA ASP A 97 -17.13 14.11 7.22
C ASP A 97 -15.68 14.57 6.94
N ARG A 98 -15.20 14.47 5.70
CA ARG A 98 -13.80 14.72 5.36
C ARG A 98 -13.69 15.56 4.10
N THR A 99 -12.81 16.56 4.13
CA THR A 99 -12.33 17.26 2.95
C THR A 99 -10.85 17.02 2.78
N PHE A 100 -10.36 16.84 1.56
CA PHE A 100 -8.93 16.76 1.32
C PHE A 100 -8.55 17.07 -0.13
N LYS A 101 -7.32 17.56 -0.30
CA LYS A 101 -6.68 17.80 -1.60
C LYS A 101 -5.76 16.62 -1.93
N PRO A 102 -6.01 15.91 -3.05
CA PRO A 102 -5.06 14.91 -3.54
C PRO A 102 -3.70 15.53 -3.85
N SER A 103 -2.63 14.77 -3.65
CA SER A 103 -1.28 15.15 -4.09
C SER A 103 -1.15 15.16 -5.61
N GLU A 104 -0.06 15.76 -6.08
CA GLU A 104 0.37 15.75 -7.48
C GLU A 104 0.57 14.35 -8.05
N TYR A 105 0.93 13.36 -7.22
CA TYR A 105 1.12 11.97 -7.64
C TYR A 105 -0.08 11.42 -8.44
N TRP A 106 -1.30 11.87 -8.11
CA TRP A 106 -2.52 11.39 -8.75
C TRP A 106 -2.84 12.02 -10.12
N TYR A 107 -1.92 12.78 -10.72
CA TYR A 107 -2.17 13.45 -12.02
C TYR A 107 -2.62 12.44 -13.11
N TRP A 108 -2.09 11.22 -13.07
CA TRP A 108 -2.39 10.16 -14.03
C TRP A 108 -3.84 9.69 -13.95
N ALA A 109 -4.44 9.71 -12.74
CA ALA A 109 -5.84 9.36 -12.54
C ALA A 109 -6.78 10.57 -12.71
N SER A 110 -6.36 11.75 -12.25
CA SER A 110 -7.15 12.98 -12.28
C SER A 110 -6.28 14.20 -12.52
N ALA A 111 -6.16 14.62 -13.78
CA ALA A 111 -5.33 15.77 -14.17
C ALA A 111 -5.70 17.10 -13.46
N ARG A 112 -6.92 17.24 -12.94
CA ARG A 112 -7.36 18.44 -12.21
C ARG A 112 -7.07 18.37 -10.71
N LEU A 113 -6.91 17.16 -10.17
CA LEU A 113 -6.73 16.90 -8.75
C LEU A 113 -7.80 17.61 -7.91
N ASP A 114 -9.06 17.54 -8.35
CA ASP A 114 -10.17 18.24 -7.68
C ASP A 114 -10.22 17.89 -6.17
N GLU A 115 -10.55 18.86 -5.32
CA GLU A 115 -10.71 18.62 -3.89
C GLU A 115 -11.90 17.68 -3.64
N PHE A 116 -11.69 16.69 -2.77
CA PHE A 116 -12.75 15.77 -2.36
C PHE A 116 -13.42 16.30 -1.10
N ASP A 117 -14.75 16.31 -1.10
CA ASP A 117 -15.59 16.53 0.08
C ASP A 117 -16.60 15.38 0.18
N TYR A 118 -16.40 14.51 1.17
CA TYR A 118 -17.27 13.36 1.38
C TYR A 118 -17.80 13.26 2.80
N SER A 119 -18.93 12.55 2.91
CA SER A 119 -19.49 12.09 4.17
C SER A 119 -19.71 10.59 4.08
N LEU A 120 -19.02 9.83 4.93
CA LEU A 120 -19.10 8.37 5.03
C LEU A 120 -19.79 7.98 6.34
N VAL A 121 -20.84 7.17 6.25
CA VAL A 121 -21.51 6.57 7.41
C VAL A 121 -21.11 5.11 7.52
N VAL A 122 -20.67 4.69 8.70
CA VAL A 122 -20.26 3.30 8.99
C VAL A 122 -21.08 2.76 10.15
N ARG A 123 -21.66 1.57 9.97
CA ARG A 123 -22.43 0.86 10.99
C ARG A 123 -21.98 -0.58 11.09
N GLY A 124 -21.65 -1.01 12.30
CA GLY A 124 -21.35 -2.41 12.61
C GLY A 124 -22.61 -3.26 12.80
N GLY A 125 -22.39 -4.54 13.09
CA GLY A 125 -23.44 -5.52 13.35
C GLY A 125 -24.02 -6.19 12.10
N LYS A 126 -24.98 -7.10 12.30
CA LYS A 126 -25.54 -7.97 11.25
C LYS A 126 -26.28 -7.23 10.13
N ASP A 127 -26.84 -6.05 10.43
CA ASP A 127 -27.52 -5.17 9.47
C ASP A 127 -26.70 -3.90 9.15
N GLY A 128 -25.40 -3.96 9.50
CA GLY A 128 -24.42 -2.91 9.30
C GLY A 128 -24.17 -2.58 7.82
N PHE A 129 -23.36 -1.56 7.56
CA PHE A 129 -22.95 -1.13 6.23
C PHE A 129 -21.87 -0.05 6.33
N ALA A 130 -21.23 0.26 5.21
CA ALA A 130 -20.55 1.54 4.99
C ALA A 130 -21.12 2.22 3.74
N CYS A 131 -21.36 3.53 3.80
CA CYS A 131 -22.07 4.28 2.76
C CYS A 131 -21.58 5.73 2.68
N TYR A 132 -21.05 6.11 1.51
CA TYR A 132 -20.80 7.51 1.16
C TYR A 132 -22.13 8.19 0.85
N VAL A 133 -22.63 8.99 1.80
CA VAL A 133 -23.91 9.71 1.69
C VAL A 133 -23.76 11.09 1.02
N ARG A 134 -22.51 11.54 0.86
CA ARG A 134 -22.09 12.69 0.05
C ARG A 134 -20.70 12.37 -0.50
N GLY A 135 -20.44 12.70 -1.76
CA GLY A 135 -19.13 12.54 -2.38
C GLY A 135 -18.66 11.08 -2.43
N ASN A 136 -17.36 10.90 -2.62
CA ASN A 136 -16.70 9.60 -2.69
C ASN A 136 -15.23 9.73 -2.28
N ASN A 137 -14.49 8.61 -2.30
CA ASN A 137 -13.05 8.56 -2.06
C ASN A 137 -12.34 7.76 -3.16
N GLN A 138 -12.65 8.05 -4.43
CA GLN A 138 -12.14 7.33 -5.59
C GLN A 138 -11.58 8.32 -6.61
N ILE A 139 -10.26 8.27 -6.85
CA ILE A 139 -9.54 9.32 -7.58
C ILE A 139 -9.99 9.50 -9.04
N TRP A 140 -10.49 8.44 -9.66
CA TRP A 140 -11.02 8.43 -11.04
C TRP A 140 -12.46 8.92 -11.17
N LEU A 141 -13.18 9.12 -10.07
CA LEU A 141 -14.55 9.63 -10.12
C LEU A 141 -14.57 11.15 -9.97
N PRO A 142 -15.58 11.83 -10.55
CA PRO A 142 -15.83 13.22 -10.22
C PRO A 142 -15.97 13.38 -8.69
N ALA A 143 -15.23 14.31 -8.09
CA ALA A 143 -15.20 14.48 -6.64
C ALA A 143 -16.59 14.76 -6.03
N ASN A 144 -17.48 15.39 -6.80
CA ASN A 144 -18.86 15.70 -6.38
C ASN A 144 -19.84 14.52 -6.55
N LEU A 145 -19.43 13.41 -7.17
CA LEU A 145 -20.27 12.24 -7.36
C LEU A 145 -20.45 11.50 -6.03
N THR A 146 -21.69 11.23 -5.65
CA THR A 146 -21.96 10.42 -4.45
C THR A 146 -21.97 8.93 -4.80
N SER A 147 -21.03 8.15 -4.26
CA SER A 147 -20.86 6.72 -4.63
C SER A 147 -21.81 5.77 -3.90
N GLY A 148 -22.30 6.14 -2.72
CA GLY A 148 -23.23 5.32 -1.93
C GLY A 148 -22.56 4.15 -1.20
N TYR A 149 -23.24 3.01 -1.14
CA TYR A 149 -22.76 1.83 -0.41
C TYR A 149 -21.47 1.28 -1.00
N VAL A 150 -20.61 0.73 -0.14
CA VAL A 150 -19.42 -0.04 -0.50
C VAL A 150 -19.70 -1.55 -0.35
N ASP A 151 -18.81 -2.38 -0.89
CA ASP A 151 -18.88 -3.83 -0.74
C ASP A 151 -18.65 -4.30 0.71
N ALA A 152 -19.05 -5.54 1.00
CA ALA A 152 -18.97 -6.13 2.33
C ALA A 152 -17.55 -6.17 2.94
N ALA A 153 -16.50 -6.30 2.13
CA ALA A 153 -15.13 -6.42 2.60
C ALA A 153 -14.61 -5.06 3.08
N LEU A 154 -14.78 -4.00 2.27
CA LEU A 154 -14.43 -2.66 2.70
C LEU A 154 -15.29 -2.21 3.89
N ALA A 155 -16.59 -2.56 3.92
CA ALA A 155 -17.45 -2.26 5.07
C ALA A 155 -16.95 -2.92 6.36
N GLU A 156 -16.47 -4.18 6.31
CA GLU A 156 -15.88 -4.87 7.47
C GLU A 156 -14.59 -4.21 7.95
N PHE A 157 -13.69 -3.86 7.03
CA PHE A 157 -12.47 -3.16 7.36
C PHE A 157 -12.75 -1.79 7.99
N LEU A 158 -13.69 -1.01 7.44
CA LEU A 158 -14.08 0.28 8.00
C LEU A 158 -14.73 0.16 9.38
N VAL A 159 -15.48 -0.92 9.65
CA VAL A 159 -16.01 -1.21 10.99
C VAL A 159 -14.87 -1.51 11.97
N LEU A 160 -13.89 -2.31 11.56
CA LEU A 160 -12.70 -2.56 12.39
C LEU A 160 -11.97 -1.25 12.71
N GLN A 161 -11.69 -0.42 11.70
CA GLN A 161 -11.05 0.88 11.90
C GLN A 161 -11.87 1.79 12.82
N GLY A 162 -13.19 1.87 12.63
CA GLY A 162 -14.07 2.64 13.51
C GLY A 162 -14.03 2.17 14.97
N ASN A 163 -13.89 0.86 15.23
CA ASN A 163 -13.69 0.34 16.58
C ASN A 163 -12.32 0.74 17.16
N VAL A 164 -11.25 0.70 16.35
CA VAL A 164 -9.90 1.16 16.74
C VAL A 164 -9.94 2.64 17.19
N PHE A 165 -10.69 3.49 16.48
CA PHE A 165 -10.84 4.91 16.84
C PHE A 165 -11.83 5.21 17.99
N SER A 166 -12.58 4.21 18.46
CA SER A 166 -13.67 4.44 19.42
C SER A 166 -13.14 4.74 20.84
N PRO A 167 -13.52 5.87 21.47
CA PRO A 167 -13.17 6.14 22.88
C PRO A 167 -13.79 5.17 23.88
N LYS A 168 -14.77 4.36 23.47
CA LYS A 168 -15.38 3.30 24.29
C LYS A 168 -14.73 1.91 24.12
N LEU A 169 -13.72 1.77 23.25
CA LEU A 169 -13.08 0.48 22.96
C LEU A 169 -12.63 -0.27 24.23
N MET A 170 -12.05 0.44 25.19
CA MET A 170 -11.62 -0.12 26.47
C MET A 170 -12.76 -0.75 27.28
N LEU A 171 -13.95 -0.13 27.28
CA LEU A 171 -15.13 -0.67 27.96
C LEU A 171 -15.67 -1.89 27.23
N GLU A 172 -15.62 -1.89 25.90
CA GLU A 172 -16.03 -3.01 25.07
C GLU A 172 -15.14 -4.23 25.31
N MET A 173 -13.81 -4.06 25.27
CA MET A 173 -12.85 -5.13 25.55
C MET A 173 -12.97 -5.67 26.99
N LYS A 174 -13.36 -4.82 27.96
CA LYS A 174 -13.63 -5.24 29.34
C LYS A 174 -14.85 -6.16 29.44
N ALA A 175 -15.87 -5.92 28.60
CA ALA A 175 -17.09 -6.72 28.59
C ALA A 175 -16.90 -8.09 27.91
N HIS A 176 -15.84 -8.25 27.11
CA HIS A 176 -15.55 -9.49 26.41
C HIS A 176 -14.88 -10.53 27.30
N HIS A 177 -15.43 -11.73 27.30
CA HIS A 177 -14.78 -12.88 27.92
C HIS A 177 -13.60 -13.34 27.06
N GLY A 178 -12.41 -13.38 27.65
CA GLY A 178 -11.21 -13.92 26.99
C GLY A 178 -10.17 -12.89 26.57
N THR A 179 -10.37 -11.60 26.89
CA THR A 179 -9.32 -10.57 26.79
C THR A 179 -8.12 -10.94 27.66
N LYS A 180 -6.91 -10.85 27.11
CA LYS A 180 -5.67 -11.34 27.75
C LYS A 180 -4.69 -10.21 27.96
N ALA A 181 -4.01 -10.21 29.10
CA ALA A 181 -2.79 -9.41 29.27
C ALA A 181 -1.65 -10.08 28.50
N ILE A 182 -0.92 -9.28 27.73
CA ILE A 182 0.23 -9.70 26.95
C ILE A 182 1.37 -8.69 27.11
N GLU A 183 2.58 -9.09 26.74
CA GLU A 183 3.70 -8.17 26.55
C GLU A 183 3.97 -8.03 25.06
N VAL A 184 4.12 -6.80 24.59
CA VAL A 184 4.52 -6.50 23.20
C VAL A 184 5.88 -5.82 23.21
N LEU A 185 6.73 -6.16 22.25
CA LEU A 185 8.01 -5.46 22.05
C LEU A 185 7.81 -4.28 21.10
N ILE A 186 8.06 -3.07 21.60
CA ILE A 186 8.11 -1.84 20.80
C ILE A 186 9.55 -1.33 20.83
N ASN A 187 10.23 -1.35 19.68
CA ASN A 187 11.65 -0.96 19.57
C ASN A 187 12.56 -1.64 20.60
N GLY A 188 12.31 -2.94 20.85
CA GLY A 188 13.06 -3.75 21.83
C GLY A 188 12.66 -3.53 23.28
N ILE A 189 11.70 -2.64 23.57
CA ILE A 189 11.18 -2.37 24.92
C ILE A 189 9.93 -3.22 25.13
N LYS A 190 9.90 -3.96 26.24
CA LYS A 190 8.69 -4.69 26.67
C LYS A 190 7.66 -3.71 27.21
N THR A 191 6.49 -3.71 26.60
CA THR A 191 5.41 -2.79 26.93
C THR A 191 4.14 -3.58 27.29
N PRO A 192 3.46 -3.24 28.41
CA PRO A 192 2.24 -3.93 28.81
C PRO A 192 1.11 -3.65 27.82
N ALA A 193 0.34 -4.68 27.49
CA ALA A 193 -0.75 -4.59 26.55
C ALA A 193 -1.89 -5.55 26.91
N VAL A 194 -3.05 -5.34 26.31
CA VAL A 194 -4.17 -6.28 26.31
C VAL A 194 -4.59 -6.63 24.90
N TYR A 195 -4.87 -7.90 24.65
CA TYR A 195 -5.38 -8.41 23.39
C TYR A 195 -6.79 -8.95 23.56
N ASP A 196 -7.71 -8.48 22.71
CA ASP A 196 -9.07 -8.96 22.63
C ASP A 196 -9.23 -9.88 21.41
N PRO A 197 -9.55 -11.17 21.61
CA PRO A 197 -9.68 -12.12 20.51
C PRO A 197 -10.99 -11.99 19.71
N ILE A 198 -12.00 -11.28 20.23
CA ILE A 198 -13.28 -11.07 19.56
C ILE A 198 -13.13 -9.96 18.52
N LEU A 199 -12.53 -8.84 18.92
CA LEU A 199 -12.24 -7.70 18.04
C LEU A 199 -10.96 -7.88 17.23
N GLN A 200 -10.05 -8.77 17.68
CA GLN A 200 -8.70 -8.95 17.14
C GLN A 200 -7.87 -7.65 17.23
N ILE A 201 -8.03 -6.92 18.33
CA ILE A 201 -7.35 -5.65 18.61
C ILE A 201 -6.43 -5.82 19.82
N THR A 202 -5.24 -5.25 19.73
CA THR A 202 -4.32 -5.09 20.86
C THR A 202 -4.27 -3.63 21.29
N ILE A 203 -4.44 -3.33 22.57
CA ILE A 203 -4.14 -2.00 23.13
C ILE A 203 -2.84 -2.08 23.91
N ILE A 204 -1.88 -1.24 23.55
CA ILE A 204 -0.57 -1.12 24.17
C ILE A 204 -0.57 0.17 24.98
N PHE A 205 -0.16 0.08 26.25
CA PHE A 205 -0.25 1.19 27.19
C PHE A 205 1.09 1.88 27.38
N ASP A 206 1.08 3.20 27.57
CA ASP A 206 2.24 3.90 28.08
C ASP A 206 2.53 3.45 29.51
N ALA A 207 3.78 3.03 29.77
CA ALA A 207 4.15 2.43 31.04
C ALA A 207 4.06 3.40 32.23
N SER A 208 4.17 4.71 31.99
CA SER A 208 4.17 5.73 33.05
C SER A 208 2.77 6.28 33.34
N SER A 209 1.98 6.58 32.32
CA SER A 209 0.68 7.22 32.44
C SER A 209 -0.48 6.23 32.45
N HIS A 210 -0.22 4.98 32.04
CA HIS A 210 -1.22 3.93 31.83
C HIS A 210 -2.28 4.27 30.77
N LEU A 211 -2.12 5.37 30.03
CA LEU A 211 -3.01 5.71 28.93
C LEU A 211 -2.76 4.76 27.75
N PRO A 212 -3.79 4.44 26.93
CA PRO A 212 -3.57 3.83 25.63
C PRO A 212 -2.56 4.66 24.84
N HIS A 213 -1.56 4.01 24.26
CA HIS A 213 -0.55 4.67 23.45
C HIS A 213 -0.57 4.19 22.00
N ILE A 214 -0.78 2.89 21.80
CA ILE A 214 -0.93 2.29 20.48
C ILE A 214 -2.16 1.38 20.50
N ILE A 215 -3.02 1.48 19.50
CA ILE A 215 -4.07 0.51 19.23
C ILE A 215 -3.70 -0.22 17.94
N ARG A 216 -3.48 -1.52 18.03
CA ARG A 216 -2.88 -2.35 16.98
C ARG A 216 -3.87 -3.36 16.42
N THR A 217 -3.89 -3.46 15.09
CA THR A 217 -4.44 -4.62 14.38
C THR A 217 -3.32 -5.38 13.67
N GLU A 218 -3.31 -6.69 13.83
CA GLU A 218 -2.37 -7.57 13.14
C GLU A 218 -2.84 -7.81 11.71
N GLU A 219 -1.91 -7.73 10.76
CA GLU A 219 -2.15 -7.95 9.34
C GLU A 219 -1.09 -8.88 8.74
N ASN A 220 -1.27 -9.21 7.47
CA ASN A 220 -0.29 -9.95 6.69
C ASN A 220 -0.21 -9.34 5.29
N HIS A 221 0.84 -8.58 5.07
CA HIS A 221 1.11 -7.91 3.81
C HIS A 221 1.71 -8.91 2.80
N MET A 222 1.35 -8.79 1.52
CA MET A 222 1.74 -9.78 0.50
C MET A 222 3.25 -9.83 0.25
N ILE A 223 3.96 -8.70 0.46
CA ILE A 223 5.43 -8.63 0.35
C ILE A 223 6.12 -8.57 1.72
N TYR A 224 5.84 -7.56 2.54
CA TYR A 224 6.42 -7.43 3.89
C TYR A 224 6.08 -8.58 4.88
N GLY A 225 5.15 -9.48 4.53
CA GLY A 225 4.73 -10.59 5.40
C GLY A 225 3.97 -10.11 6.62
N PRO A 226 4.13 -10.77 7.79
CA PRO A 226 3.47 -10.36 9.03
C PRO A 226 3.73 -8.89 9.35
N SER A 227 2.65 -8.13 9.50
CA SER A 227 2.67 -6.67 9.62
C SER A 227 1.63 -6.20 10.62
N THR A 228 1.72 -4.93 11.03
CA THR A 228 0.72 -4.33 11.91
C THR A 228 0.29 -2.97 11.40
N ASN A 229 -0.98 -2.65 11.62
CA ASN A 229 -1.55 -1.33 11.40
C ASN A 229 -1.84 -0.72 12.77
N ASP A 230 -0.96 0.20 13.18
CA ASP A 230 -0.89 0.75 14.53
C ASP A 230 -1.42 2.20 14.53
N LEU A 231 -2.46 2.44 15.33
CA LEU A 231 -2.92 3.78 15.64
C LEU A 231 -2.21 4.30 16.89
N TYR A 232 -1.28 5.23 16.70
CA TYR A 232 -0.60 5.95 17.76
C TYR A 232 -1.47 7.08 18.29
N LEU A 233 -1.57 7.16 19.62
CA LEU A 233 -2.36 8.12 20.35
C LEU A 233 -1.46 8.97 21.25
N SER A 234 -1.54 10.29 21.11
CA SER A 234 -0.73 11.19 21.93
C SER A 234 -1.42 12.54 22.21
N GLN A 235 -0.73 13.39 22.97
CA GLN A 235 -1.20 14.73 23.35
C GLN A 235 -2.55 14.72 24.09
N TYR A 236 -2.70 13.80 25.05
CA TYR A 236 -3.93 13.65 25.81
C TYR A 236 -4.31 14.93 26.57
N LYS A 237 -5.55 15.41 26.41
CA LYS A 237 -6.10 16.54 27.17
C LYS A 237 -7.40 16.14 27.86
N ALA A 238 -7.63 16.71 29.04
CA ALA A 238 -8.85 16.48 29.80
C ALA A 238 -9.96 17.41 29.33
N ILE A 239 -11.13 16.84 29.04
CA ILE A 239 -12.37 17.52 28.65
C ILE A 239 -13.47 16.92 29.51
N GLU A 240 -14.12 17.76 30.32
CA GLU A 240 -15.13 17.32 31.30
C GLU A 240 -14.68 16.17 32.21
N GLY A 241 -13.38 16.13 32.54
CA GLY A 241 -12.78 15.11 33.40
C GLY A 241 -12.36 13.82 32.68
N ILE A 242 -12.61 13.69 31.38
CA ILE A 242 -12.19 12.56 30.55
C ILE A 242 -11.01 12.98 29.68
N LYS A 243 -9.96 12.17 29.61
CA LYS A 243 -8.80 12.42 28.75
C LYS A 243 -9.01 11.83 27.37
N PHE A 244 -8.83 12.63 26.34
CA PHE A 244 -8.85 12.22 24.94
C PHE A 244 -7.52 12.52 24.28
N PRO A 245 -7.03 11.67 23.35
CA PRO A 245 -5.88 12.00 22.52
C PRO A 245 -6.24 13.12 21.54
N HIS A 246 -5.27 13.99 21.25
CA HIS A 246 -5.43 15.09 20.29
C HIS A 246 -4.58 14.91 19.03
N THR A 247 -3.65 13.95 19.03
CA THR A 247 -2.84 13.60 17.86
C THR A 247 -3.01 12.12 17.59
N PHE A 248 -3.34 11.81 16.35
CA PHE A 248 -3.56 10.46 15.85
C PHE A 248 -2.63 10.24 14.67
N GLN A 249 -1.87 9.16 14.72
CA GLN A 249 -0.97 8.76 13.65
C GLN A 249 -1.19 7.28 13.34
N THR A 250 -1.53 6.96 12.09
CA THR A 250 -1.58 5.59 11.61
C THR A 250 -0.21 5.22 11.08
N VAL A 251 0.38 4.17 11.65
CA VAL A 251 1.72 3.70 11.33
C VAL A 251 1.67 2.23 10.93
N TYR A 252 2.17 1.94 9.73
CA TYR A 252 2.29 0.59 9.22
C TYR A 252 3.66 0.02 9.55
N ASN A 253 3.68 -1.17 10.18
CA ASN A 253 4.92 -1.79 10.64
C ASN A 253 5.10 -3.18 10.04
N SER A 254 6.34 -3.56 9.78
CA SER A 254 6.73 -4.95 9.52
C SER A 254 8.08 -5.25 10.14
N THR A 255 8.11 -6.28 10.99
CA THR A 255 9.36 -6.72 11.63
C THR A 255 10.29 -7.44 10.66
N THR A 256 9.73 -8.12 9.65
CA THR A 256 10.49 -8.83 8.61
C THR A 256 11.37 -7.87 7.81
N GLN A 257 10.86 -6.67 7.54
CA GLN A 257 11.52 -5.67 6.68
C GLN A 257 11.96 -4.40 7.43
N LYS A 258 11.83 -4.39 8.77
CA LYS A 258 12.11 -3.22 9.63
C LYS A 258 11.40 -1.95 9.13
N LEU A 259 10.17 -2.11 8.66
CA LEU A 259 9.32 -1.02 8.20
C LEU A 259 8.65 -0.35 9.41
N ASP A 260 8.65 0.98 9.42
CA ASP A 260 7.96 1.86 10.37
C ASP A 260 7.50 3.11 9.61
N ALA A 261 6.34 3.00 8.93
CA ALA A 261 5.88 3.97 7.96
C ALA A 261 4.59 4.67 8.42
N THR A 262 4.65 5.98 8.64
CA THR A 262 3.46 6.79 8.96
C THR A 262 2.62 7.00 7.70
N LEU A 263 1.40 6.46 7.69
CA LEU A 263 0.46 6.51 6.57
C LEU A 263 -0.56 7.64 6.67
N GLU A 264 -1.00 7.99 7.88
CA GLU A 264 -1.99 9.05 8.10
C GLU A 264 -1.66 9.80 9.38
N GLU A 265 -1.83 11.11 9.37
CA GLU A 265 -1.76 11.95 10.55
C GLU A 265 -2.89 12.97 10.56
N PHE A 266 -3.52 13.13 11.72
CA PHE A 266 -4.42 14.25 11.96
C PHE A 266 -4.38 14.74 13.41
N ILE A 267 -4.75 16.01 13.57
CA ILE A 267 -4.83 16.67 14.88
C ILE A 267 -6.27 17.04 15.16
N VAL A 268 -6.79 16.53 16.28
CA VAL A 268 -8.08 16.91 16.82
C VAL A 268 -7.88 18.17 17.66
N GLU A 269 -8.51 19.27 17.26
CA GLU A 269 -8.41 20.55 17.97
C GLU A 269 -9.51 20.71 19.00
N GLU A 270 -10.72 20.25 18.66
CA GLU A 270 -11.91 20.33 19.50
C GLU A 270 -12.58 18.97 19.58
N ILE A 271 -13.18 18.68 20.73
CA ILE A 271 -13.97 17.47 20.97
C ILE A 271 -15.30 17.89 21.58
N THR A 272 -16.39 17.52 20.93
CA THR A 272 -17.74 17.71 21.48
C THR A 272 -18.22 16.40 22.09
N ILE A 273 -18.48 16.39 23.40
CA ILE A 273 -19.04 15.24 24.12
C ILE A 273 -20.56 15.36 24.13
N ASN A 274 -21.25 14.24 23.89
CA ASN A 274 -22.71 14.14 23.85
C ASN A 274 -23.38 15.18 22.92
N PRO A 275 -22.90 15.37 21.68
CA PRO A 275 -23.53 16.28 20.73
C PRO A 275 -24.94 15.80 20.38
N ARG A 276 -25.82 16.75 20.03
CA ARG A 276 -27.15 16.44 19.52
C ARG A 276 -27.11 16.20 18.02
N PHE A 277 -27.15 14.93 17.63
CA PHE A 277 -27.22 14.56 16.23
C PHE A 277 -28.65 14.65 15.66
N PRO A 278 -28.83 15.14 14.42
CA PRO A 278 -30.09 14.99 13.71
C PRO A 278 -30.53 13.53 13.59
N LYS A 279 -31.85 13.27 13.52
CA LYS A 279 -32.43 11.91 13.52
C LYS A 279 -31.86 10.98 12.43
N ASN A 280 -31.48 11.53 11.29
CA ASN A 280 -30.97 10.80 10.12
C ASN A 280 -29.46 10.97 9.91
N TYR A 281 -28.73 11.52 10.89
CA TYR A 281 -27.31 11.86 10.72
C TYR A 281 -26.42 10.66 10.39
N PHE A 282 -26.76 9.47 10.92
CA PHE A 282 -26.10 8.19 10.70
C PHE A 282 -26.89 7.23 9.80
N ASN A 283 -27.77 7.75 8.95
CA ASN A 283 -28.47 6.92 7.96
C ASN A 283 -27.64 6.81 6.68
N GLY A 284 -27.63 5.64 6.07
CA GLY A 284 -27.16 5.47 4.69
C GLY A 284 -28.17 6.02 3.68
N LEU A 285 -27.81 5.95 2.40
CA LEU A 285 -28.73 6.28 1.31
C LEU A 285 -29.90 5.29 1.23
N SER A 286 -30.99 5.68 0.57
CA SER A 286 -32.05 4.74 0.21
C SER A 286 -31.49 3.59 -0.65
N GLU A 287 -32.06 2.39 -0.54
CA GLU A 287 -31.65 1.24 -1.36
C GLU A 287 -31.69 1.56 -2.86
N GLY A 288 -30.70 1.05 -3.60
CA GLY A 288 -30.54 1.28 -5.03
C GLY A 288 -29.97 2.66 -5.41
N LYS A 289 -29.54 3.47 -4.44
CA LYS A 289 -28.93 4.80 -4.68
C LYS A 289 -27.40 4.83 -4.54
N GLY A 290 -26.73 3.69 -4.62
CA GLY A 290 -25.26 3.58 -4.62
C GLY A 290 -24.76 2.63 -5.70
N PHE A 291 -23.44 2.56 -5.89
CA PHE A 291 -22.83 1.65 -6.86
C PHE A 291 -22.94 0.19 -6.45
N PHE A 292 -22.89 -0.08 -5.15
CA PHE A 292 -23.11 -1.41 -4.59
C PHE A 292 -24.47 -1.50 -3.88
N PRO A 293 -25.06 -2.70 -3.79
CA PRO A 293 -26.18 -2.93 -2.89
C PRO A 293 -25.73 -2.72 -1.44
N LYS A 294 -26.70 -2.45 -0.54
CA LYS A 294 -26.43 -2.45 0.88
C LYS A 294 -26.11 -3.89 1.32
N GLU A 295 -24.88 -4.11 1.77
CA GLU A 295 -24.44 -5.41 2.29
C GLU A 295 -23.87 -5.30 3.71
N ALA A 296 -24.08 -6.36 4.50
CA ALA A 296 -23.56 -6.43 5.85
C ALA A 296 -22.03 -6.61 5.83
N PRO A 297 -21.29 -5.98 6.76
CA PRO A 297 -19.86 -6.14 6.89
C PRO A 297 -19.46 -7.62 7.02
N LYS A 298 -18.59 -8.10 6.13
CA LYS A 298 -18.09 -9.47 6.14
C LYS A 298 -16.69 -9.57 5.52
N ARG A 299 -15.81 -10.36 6.13
CA ARG A 299 -14.52 -10.75 5.52
C ARG A 299 -14.73 -11.54 4.22
N THR A 300 -13.86 -11.28 3.26
CA THR A 300 -13.82 -12.01 1.98
C THR A 300 -12.55 -12.84 1.92
N GLU A 301 -12.69 -14.13 1.62
CA GLU A 301 -11.56 -15.03 1.46
C GLU A 301 -10.65 -14.54 0.33
N GLY A 302 -9.33 -14.53 0.58
CA GLY A 302 -8.33 -14.04 -0.37
C GLY A 302 -8.08 -12.52 -0.34
N LEU A 303 -8.90 -11.74 0.38
CA LEU A 303 -8.65 -10.30 0.61
C LEU A 303 -8.18 -10.06 2.04
N SER A 304 -6.92 -9.68 2.21
CA SER A 304 -6.37 -9.28 3.50
C SER A 304 -6.71 -7.83 3.84
N HIS A 305 -6.70 -7.49 5.13
CA HIS A 305 -6.84 -6.10 5.58
C HIS A 305 -5.73 -5.19 5.04
N ALA A 306 -4.49 -5.68 4.95
CA ALA A 306 -3.39 -4.95 4.32
C ALA A 306 -3.73 -4.52 2.89
N HIS A 307 -4.28 -5.43 2.10
CA HIS A 307 -4.68 -5.14 0.73
C HIS A 307 -5.82 -4.10 0.70
N ILE A 308 -6.86 -4.26 1.53
CA ILE A 308 -7.97 -3.29 1.57
C ILE A 308 -7.49 -1.92 2.03
N LEU A 309 -6.62 -1.86 3.06
CA LEU A 309 -6.00 -0.63 3.55
C LEU A 309 -5.26 0.08 2.43
N GLU A 310 -4.33 -0.59 1.76
CA GLU A 310 -3.51 0.02 0.72
C GLU A 310 -4.37 0.63 -0.39
N PHE A 311 -5.31 -0.14 -0.95
CA PHE A 311 -6.13 0.35 -2.05
C PHE A 311 -7.13 1.43 -1.62
N SER A 312 -7.76 1.30 -0.44
CA SER A 312 -8.77 2.27 0.01
C SER A 312 -8.16 3.57 0.51
N SER A 313 -7.02 3.52 1.21
CA SER A 313 -6.29 4.71 1.66
C SER A 313 -5.69 5.50 0.49
N ASN A 314 -5.37 4.82 -0.60
CA ASN A 314 -4.88 5.42 -1.85
C ASN A 314 -5.99 5.85 -2.82
N MET A 315 -7.27 5.84 -2.41
CA MET A 315 -8.39 6.27 -3.27
C MET A 315 -8.58 5.42 -4.53
N ILE A 316 -8.05 4.19 -4.55
CA ILE A 316 -8.09 3.30 -5.70
C ILE A 316 -8.90 2.03 -5.48
N TRP A 317 -9.62 1.93 -4.36
CA TRP A 317 -10.54 0.83 -4.13
C TRP A 317 -11.77 0.96 -5.03
N SER A 318 -11.99 -0.03 -5.91
CA SER A 318 -13.14 -0.13 -6.81
C SER A 318 -14.03 -1.36 -6.52
N GLY A 319 -13.80 -2.02 -5.39
CA GLY A 319 -14.51 -3.21 -4.96
C GLY A 319 -13.59 -4.44 -4.88
N PRO A 320 -14.14 -5.65 -4.65
CA PRO A 320 -13.34 -6.87 -4.51
C PRO A 320 -12.45 -7.16 -5.73
N GLY A 321 -12.84 -6.69 -6.92
CA GLY A 321 -12.06 -6.73 -8.15
C GLY A 321 -10.69 -6.05 -8.07
N SER A 322 -10.51 -5.09 -7.16
CA SER A 322 -9.23 -4.44 -6.88
C SER A 322 -8.19 -5.40 -6.29
N GLY A 323 -8.61 -6.55 -5.75
CA GLY A 323 -7.69 -7.54 -5.18
C GLY A 323 -7.88 -8.98 -5.64
N ILE A 324 -9.08 -9.35 -6.09
CA ILE A 324 -9.38 -10.67 -6.64
C ILE A 324 -10.01 -10.49 -8.01
N SER A 325 -9.37 -10.99 -9.06
CA SER A 325 -10.02 -11.09 -10.36
C SER A 325 -10.86 -12.35 -10.45
N ASN A 326 -12.13 -12.19 -10.81
CA ASN A 326 -13.00 -13.31 -11.22
C ASN A 326 -12.85 -13.63 -12.73
N ASN A 327 -11.86 -13.04 -13.41
CA ASN A 327 -11.68 -13.25 -14.84
C ASN A 327 -11.17 -14.68 -15.12
N SER A 328 -11.66 -15.28 -16.19
CA SER A 328 -11.14 -16.53 -16.76
C SER A 328 -9.83 -16.26 -17.49
N VAL A 329 -8.96 -17.27 -17.55
CA VAL A 329 -7.80 -17.26 -18.45
C VAL A 329 -8.18 -16.95 -19.91
N ASP A 330 -9.40 -17.32 -20.33
CA ASP A 330 -9.91 -17.08 -21.68
C ASP A 330 -10.15 -15.59 -21.98
N SER A 331 -10.18 -14.72 -20.96
CA SER A 331 -10.31 -13.27 -21.16
C SER A 331 -8.97 -12.60 -21.50
N ILE A 332 -7.85 -13.28 -21.28
CA ILE A 332 -6.52 -12.73 -21.58
C ILE A 332 -6.34 -12.68 -23.09
N LYS A 333 -6.18 -11.46 -23.61
CA LYS A 333 -5.81 -11.26 -25.02
C LYS A 333 -4.29 -11.19 -25.10
N HIS A 334 -3.73 -11.62 -26.23
CA HIS A 334 -2.30 -11.52 -26.48
C HIS A 334 -2.06 -10.82 -27.82
N LYS A 335 -0.96 -10.08 -27.93
CA LYS A 335 -0.49 -9.51 -29.19
C LYS A 335 1.03 -9.66 -29.30
N ASN A 336 1.50 -10.13 -30.45
CA ASN A 336 2.92 -10.20 -30.79
C ASN A 336 3.15 -9.25 -31.95
N ILE A 337 3.39 -7.97 -31.64
CA ILE A 337 3.33 -6.88 -32.63
C ILE A 337 4.71 -6.50 -33.15
N VAL A 338 5.78 -6.78 -32.41
CA VAL A 338 7.13 -6.35 -32.79
C VAL A 338 7.68 -7.23 -33.92
N PRO A 339 7.96 -6.67 -35.11
CA PRO A 339 8.46 -7.45 -36.24
C PRO A 339 9.75 -8.21 -35.89
N GLY A 340 9.78 -9.51 -36.19
CA GLY A 340 10.95 -10.36 -35.91
C GLY A 340 11.03 -10.91 -34.48
N LEU A 341 10.16 -10.46 -33.55
CA LEU A 341 10.16 -10.92 -32.16
C LEU A 341 8.84 -11.62 -31.77
N PRO A 342 8.51 -12.78 -32.38
CA PRO A 342 7.28 -13.51 -32.05
C PRO A 342 7.25 -14.07 -30.63
N ASN A 343 8.39 -14.07 -29.92
CA ASN A 343 8.55 -14.62 -28.57
C ASN A 343 8.42 -13.55 -27.46
N ALA A 344 8.18 -12.29 -27.83
CA ALA A 344 7.86 -11.21 -26.90
C ALA A 344 6.35 -11.00 -26.90
N HIS A 345 5.68 -11.54 -25.88
CA HIS A 345 4.23 -11.57 -25.79
C HIS A 345 3.73 -10.44 -24.90
N TRP A 346 2.82 -9.61 -25.43
CA TRP A 346 2.14 -8.56 -24.65
C TRP A 346 0.72 -9.02 -24.33
N LEU A 347 0.48 -9.35 -23.05
CA LEU A 347 -0.76 -9.90 -22.54
C LEU A 347 -1.64 -8.79 -21.99
N ILE A 348 -2.84 -8.64 -22.55
CA ILE A 348 -3.85 -7.68 -22.09
C ILE A 348 -4.74 -8.41 -21.08
N VAL A 349 -4.49 -8.17 -19.80
CA VAL A 349 -5.22 -8.78 -18.67
C VAL A 349 -6.40 -7.91 -18.22
N ASN A 350 -6.31 -6.60 -18.41
CA ASN A 350 -7.42 -5.65 -18.37
C ASN A 350 -7.33 -4.69 -19.58
N ASP A 351 -8.40 -4.63 -20.38
CA ASP A 351 -8.48 -3.80 -21.60
C ASP A 351 -9.21 -2.46 -21.37
N GLU A 352 -9.48 -2.13 -20.11
CA GLU A 352 -9.98 -0.81 -19.74
C GLU A 352 -8.93 0.29 -19.97
N PHE A 353 -9.37 1.55 -19.88
CA PHE A 353 -8.56 2.72 -20.19
C PHE A 353 -7.23 2.77 -19.42
N LEU A 354 -7.25 2.53 -18.10
CA LEU A 354 -6.05 2.36 -17.24
C LEU A 354 -5.73 0.88 -17.00
N GLY A 355 -6.24 -0.02 -17.84
CA GLY A 355 -6.09 -1.45 -17.67
C GLY A 355 -4.62 -1.89 -17.76
N VAL A 356 -4.29 -2.94 -17.01
CA VAL A 356 -2.96 -3.53 -16.87
C VAL A 356 -2.65 -4.49 -18.02
N LYS A 357 -1.39 -4.48 -18.47
CA LYS A 357 -0.82 -5.45 -19.38
C LYS A 357 0.41 -6.08 -18.75
N GLN A 358 0.67 -7.34 -19.08
CA GLN A 358 1.86 -8.06 -18.63
C GLN A 358 2.66 -8.51 -19.83
N PHE A 359 3.95 -8.74 -19.61
CA PHE A 359 4.87 -9.17 -20.65
C PHE A 359 5.38 -10.57 -20.34
N VAL A 360 5.51 -11.38 -21.40
CA VAL A 360 6.03 -12.73 -21.31
C VAL A 360 7.11 -12.89 -22.38
N ILE A 361 8.31 -13.24 -21.95
CA ILE A 361 9.48 -13.43 -22.82
C ILE A 361 9.76 -14.92 -22.90
N GLU A 362 9.52 -15.50 -24.07
CA GLU A 362 9.64 -16.93 -24.30
C GLU A 362 11.03 -17.30 -24.82
N PHE A 363 11.81 -18.01 -24.01
CA PHE A 363 13.09 -18.60 -24.41
C PHE A 363 12.92 -20.05 -24.86
N GLU A 364 13.97 -20.65 -25.42
CA GLU A 364 13.94 -22.02 -25.96
C GLU A 364 13.36 -23.06 -24.97
N ASP A 365 13.77 -23.02 -23.71
CA ASP A 365 13.42 -24.02 -22.68
C ASP A 365 12.60 -23.46 -21.51
N HIS A 366 12.31 -22.15 -21.48
CA HIS A 366 11.62 -21.51 -20.35
C HIS A 366 10.99 -20.17 -20.71
N VAL A 367 10.33 -19.56 -19.73
CA VAL A 367 9.72 -18.22 -19.83
C VAL A 367 10.25 -17.30 -18.71
N ILE A 368 10.44 -16.03 -19.05
CA ILE A 368 10.50 -14.91 -18.10
C ILE A 368 9.14 -14.21 -18.12
N VAL A 369 8.53 -14.07 -16.94
CA VAL A 369 7.30 -13.29 -16.77
C VAL A 369 7.64 -11.92 -16.24
N GLY A 370 6.86 -10.97 -16.71
CA GLY A 370 6.94 -9.58 -16.41
C GLY A 370 5.83 -9.04 -15.57
N ASP A 371 6.18 -8.46 -14.44
CA ASP A 371 5.25 -8.00 -13.41
C ASP A 371 4.33 -9.13 -12.90
N ALA A 372 3.69 -8.85 -11.77
CA ALA A 372 2.83 -9.78 -11.06
C ALA A 372 1.71 -9.02 -10.35
N PRO A 373 0.76 -8.39 -11.09
CA PRO A 373 -0.43 -7.84 -10.46
C PRO A 373 -1.19 -8.97 -9.75
N PRO A 374 -1.55 -8.78 -8.47
CA PRO A 374 -2.10 -9.85 -7.65
C PRO A 374 -3.43 -10.38 -8.20
N GLN A 375 -4.19 -9.54 -8.90
CA GLN A 375 -5.52 -9.87 -9.40
C GLN A 375 -5.45 -10.90 -10.54
N TRP A 376 -4.43 -10.85 -11.40
CA TRP A 376 -4.35 -11.68 -12.62
C TRP A 376 -3.21 -12.71 -12.62
N THR A 377 -2.39 -12.76 -11.56
CA THR A 377 -1.20 -13.63 -11.50
C THR A 377 -1.52 -15.09 -11.78
N LYS A 378 -2.58 -15.65 -11.19
CA LYS A 378 -2.95 -17.06 -11.39
C LYS A 378 -3.39 -17.34 -12.83
N GLN A 379 -4.15 -16.43 -13.42
CA GLN A 379 -4.64 -16.53 -14.79
C GLN A 379 -3.49 -16.43 -15.80
N VAL A 380 -2.48 -15.60 -15.54
CA VAL A 380 -1.29 -15.51 -16.42
C VAL A 380 -0.45 -16.78 -16.34
N ILE A 381 -0.24 -17.35 -15.15
CA ILE A 381 0.42 -18.66 -15.00
C ILE A 381 -0.33 -19.74 -15.80
N GLU A 382 -1.66 -19.79 -15.67
CA GLU A 382 -2.50 -20.73 -16.43
C GLU A 382 -2.44 -20.47 -17.94
N TRP A 383 -2.40 -19.21 -18.36
CA TRP A 383 -2.27 -18.84 -19.77
C TRP A 383 -0.96 -19.34 -20.37
N ILE A 384 0.15 -19.19 -19.65
CA ILE A 384 1.47 -19.65 -20.07
C ILE A 384 1.50 -21.17 -20.19
N ASP A 385 0.95 -21.89 -19.23
CA ASP A 385 0.85 -23.36 -19.27
C ASP A 385 0.06 -23.84 -20.51
N LYS A 386 -1.08 -23.20 -20.79
CA LYS A 386 -1.95 -23.56 -21.93
C LYS A 386 -1.39 -23.18 -23.30
N ASN A 387 -0.75 -22.01 -23.43
CA ASN A 387 -0.42 -21.43 -24.73
C ASN A 387 1.07 -21.55 -25.09
N ILE A 388 1.96 -21.59 -24.10
CA ILE A 388 3.41 -21.71 -24.31
C ILE A 388 3.92 -23.10 -23.89
N GLY A 389 3.42 -23.63 -22.77
CA GLY A 389 3.78 -24.98 -22.28
C GLY A 389 5.23 -25.12 -21.80
N LYS A 390 5.91 -24.00 -21.52
CA LYS A 390 7.29 -23.96 -20.99
C LYS A 390 7.29 -23.54 -19.53
N PRO A 391 8.26 -24.02 -18.72
CA PRO A 391 8.34 -23.64 -17.32
C PRO A 391 8.64 -22.15 -17.15
N ILE A 392 7.97 -21.52 -16.20
CA ILE A 392 8.27 -20.17 -15.74
C ILE A 392 9.49 -20.27 -14.81
N LYS A 393 10.67 -19.87 -15.29
CA LYS A 393 11.91 -19.91 -14.50
C LYS A 393 12.21 -18.58 -13.81
N TYR A 394 11.67 -17.49 -14.32
CA TYR A 394 11.98 -16.15 -13.83
C TYR A 394 10.74 -15.27 -13.78
N LEU A 395 10.68 -14.43 -12.75
CA LEU A 395 9.83 -13.25 -12.68
C LEU A 395 10.73 -12.03 -12.65
N TRP A 396 10.46 -11.06 -13.50
CA TRP A 396 11.03 -9.71 -13.45
C TRP A 396 9.90 -8.74 -13.09
N PRO A 397 9.76 -8.36 -11.82
CA PRO A 397 8.98 -7.19 -11.47
C PRO A 397 9.76 -5.95 -11.91
N THR A 398 9.14 -5.11 -12.73
CA THR A 398 9.73 -3.83 -13.16
C THR A 398 10.07 -2.95 -11.98
N HIS A 399 9.21 -2.97 -10.94
CA HIS A 399 9.40 -2.27 -9.67
C HIS A 399 8.45 -2.77 -8.57
N HIS A 400 8.54 -2.15 -7.39
CA HIS A 400 7.85 -2.61 -6.19
C HIS A 400 6.37 -2.20 -6.04
N HIS A 401 5.83 -1.30 -6.87
CA HIS A 401 4.42 -0.89 -6.75
C HIS A 401 3.47 -2.09 -6.89
N ARG A 402 2.30 -1.98 -6.27
CA ARG A 402 1.50 -3.17 -5.93
C ARG A 402 0.88 -3.88 -7.13
N ASP A 403 0.55 -3.15 -8.17
CA ASP A 403 0.09 -3.67 -9.45
C ASP A 403 1.20 -4.31 -10.28
N HIS A 404 2.47 -4.16 -9.87
CA HIS A 404 3.61 -4.85 -10.48
C HIS A 404 4.14 -5.98 -9.59
N SER A 405 3.95 -5.90 -8.28
CA SER A 405 4.62 -6.78 -7.31
C SER A 405 3.70 -7.74 -6.57
N GLY A 406 2.42 -7.43 -6.43
CA GLY A 406 1.56 -8.04 -5.40
C GLY A 406 1.38 -9.56 -5.48
N GLY A 407 1.60 -10.17 -6.65
CA GLY A 407 1.52 -11.60 -6.90
C GLY A 407 2.86 -12.33 -6.95
N ALA A 408 3.99 -11.66 -6.70
CA ALA A 408 5.33 -12.23 -6.86
C ALA A 408 5.54 -13.54 -6.06
N ALA A 409 4.94 -13.65 -4.87
CA ALA A 409 5.03 -14.85 -4.04
C ALA A 409 4.45 -16.11 -4.72
N GLU A 410 3.47 -15.98 -5.60
CA GLU A 410 2.91 -17.12 -6.35
C GLU A 410 3.89 -17.66 -7.39
N TYR A 411 4.68 -16.77 -8.01
CA TYR A 411 5.75 -17.19 -8.93
C TYR A 411 6.93 -17.84 -8.19
N VAL A 412 7.34 -17.28 -7.05
CA VAL A 412 8.37 -17.89 -6.18
C VAL A 412 7.95 -19.30 -5.74
N LYS A 413 6.68 -19.48 -5.38
CA LYS A 413 6.12 -20.78 -4.97
C LYS A 413 6.21 -21.86 -6.05
N ILE A 414 6.17 -21.50 -7.34
CA ILE A 414 6.36 -22.44 -8.45
C ILE A 414 7.83 -22.58 -8.89
N GLY A 415 8.76 -21.97 -8.15
CA GLY A 415 10.21 -22.10 -8.34
C GLY A 415 10.84 -21.04 -9.24
N ALA A 416 10.14 -19.95 -9.55
CA ALA A 416 10.73 -18.85 -10.32
C ALA A 416 11.72 -18.04 -9.46
N LYS A 417 12.84 -17.63 -10.06
CA LYS A 417 13.78 -16.67 -9.47
C LYS A 417 13.36 -15.24 -9.80
N LEU A 418 13.66 -14.29 -8.92
CA LEU A 418 13.35 -12.88 -9.12
C LEU A 418 14.54 -12.16 -9.75
N ILE A 419 14.34 -11.50 -10.89
CA ILE A 419 15.32 -10.61 -11.52
C ILE A 419 15.03 -9.20 -11.02
N VAL A 420 15.89 -8.60 -10.20
CA VAL A 420 15.63 -7.32 -9.53
C VAL A 420 16.87 -6.44 -9.45
N PRO A 421 16.76 -5.11 -9.41
CA PRO A 421 17.90 -4.25 -9.10
C PRO A 421 18.52 -4.60 -7.75
N GLU A 422 19.85 -4.48 -7.63
CA GLU A 422 20.60 -4.79 -6.41
C GLU A 422 20.13 -3.96 -5.21
N ILE A 423 19.70 -2.71 -5.45
CA ILE A 423 19.14 -1.82 -4.42
C ILE A 423 17.87 -2.39 -3.77
N ALA A 424 17.12 -3.23 -4.50
CA ALA A 424 15.86 -3.81 -4.05
C ALA A 424 16.01 -5.20 -3.42
N ALA A 425 17.23 -5.74 -3.35
CA ALA A 425 17.45 -7.12 -2.92
C ALA A 425 16.90 -7.40 -1.50
N SER A 426 17.04 -6.45 -0.56
CA SER A 426 16.49 -6.62 0.79
C SER A 426 14.97 -6.76 0.79
N TYR A 427 14.28 -5.92 0.02
CA TYR A 427 12.83 -5.95 -0.12
C TYR A 427 12.35 -7.27 -0.70
N TRP A 428 12.88 -7.67 -1.85
CA TRP A 428 12.44 -8.90 -2.53
C TRP A 428 12.84 -10.19 -1.80
N SER A 429 13.89 -10.16 -0.99
CA SER A 429 14.26 -11.29 -0.12
C SER A 429 13.27 -11.56 1.03
N SER A 430 12.32 -10.65 1.28
CA SER A 430 11.25 -10.85 2.27
C SER A 430 10.31 -12.00 1.90
N ILE A 431 10.18 -12.28 0.60
CA ILE A 431 9.29 -13.31 0.10
C ILE A 431 9.88 -14.68 0.44
N PRO A 432 9.17 -15.53 1.20
CA PRO A 432 9.69 -16.83 1.60
C PRO A 432 10.10 -17.69 0.40
N GLY A 433 11.37 -18.11 0.38
CA GLY A 433 11.93 -18.95 -0.69
C GLY A 433 12.41 -18.21 -1.93
N ALA A 434 12.40 -16.87 -1.94
CA ALA A 434 12.88 -16.10 -3.07
C ALA A 434 14.39 -16.32 -3.32
N GLU A 435 14.73 -16.66 -4.56
CA GLU A 435 16.10 -16.63 -5.08
C GLU A 435 16.24 -15.44 -6.01
N LEU A 436 17.27 -14.61 -5.80
CA LEU A 436 17.44 -13.35 -6.52
C LEU A 436 18.55 -13.45 -7.57
N ILE A 437 18.29 -12.85 -8.74
CA ILE A 437 19.28 -12.46 -9.75
C ILE A 437 19.32 -10.95 -9.74
N THR A 438 20.43 -10.38 -9.28
CA THR A 438 20.56 -8.94 -9.11
C THR A 438 21.36 -8.30 -10.24
N PHE A 439 21.00 -7.07 -10.59
CA PHE A 439 21.72 -6.23 -11.54
C PHE A 439 21.81 -4.78 -11.05
N ASN A 440 22.69 -3.99 -11.65
CA ASN A 440 22.85 -2.58 -11.33
C ASN A 440 23.22 -1.77 -12.57
N GLU A 441 23.36 -0.45 -12.40
CA GLU A 441 23.56 0.49 -13.51
C GLU A 441 24.77 0.20 -14.40
N THR A 442 25.83 -0.36 -13.82
CA THR A 442 27.07 -0.68 -14.54
C THR A 442 27.10 -2.11 -15.09
N HIS A 443 26.26 -2.99 -14.55
CA HIS A 443 26.18 -4.41 -14.89
C HIS A 443 24.71 -4.79 -15.11
N PRO A 444 24.12 -4.44 -16.28
CA PRO A 444 22.78 -4.89 -16.62
C PRO A 444 22.73 -6.41 -16.67
N TYR A 445 21.58 -7.00 -16.31
CA TYR A 445 21.39 -8.43 -16.51
C TYR A 445 21.02 -8.69 -17.96
N ILE A 446 21.72 -9.63 -18.60
CA ILE A 446 21.49 -10.02 -19.99
C ILE A 446 21.10 -11.49 -19.99
N HIS A 447 19.86 -11.78 -20.39
CA HIS A 447 19.38 -13.14 -20.59
C HIS A 447 19.28 -13.44 -22.07
N SER A 448 19.76 -14.60 -22.54
CA SER A 448 19.75 -14.90 -23.97
C SER A 448 19.74 -16.39 -24.27
N ASP A 449 19.19 -16.75 -25.42
CA ASP A 449 19.32 -18.08 -26.02
C ASP A 449 19.95 -18.00 -27.43
N SER A 450 19.68 -18.99 -28.30
CA SER A 450 20.20 -19.01 -29.66
C SER A 450 19.50 -18.02 -30.61
N LYS A 451 18.32 -17.51 -30.26
CA LYS A 451 17.43 -16.72 -31.12
C LYS A 451 17.35 -15.25 -30.72
N HIS A 452 17.22 -14.95 -29.43
CA HIS A 452 17.00 -13.60 -28.92
C HIS A 452 17.70 -13.36 -27.58
N GLN A 453 17.64 -12.11 -27.12
CA GLN A 453 18.19 -11.66 -25.86
C GLN A 453 17.29 -10.59 -25.24
N ALA A 454 17.26 -10.56 -23.91
CA ALA A 454 16.58 -9.55 -23.10
C ALA A 454 17.61 -8.88 -22.17
N TRP A 455 17.60 -7.57 -22.16
CA TRP A 455 18.50 -6.72 -21.37
C TRP A 455 17.67 -6.00 -20.33
N PHE A 456 18.01 -6.18 -19.05
CA PHE A 456 17.33 -5.58 -17.91
C PHE A 456 18.21 -4.45 -17.35
N ILE A 457 17.66 -3.24 -17.31
CA ILE A 457 18.40 -1.99 -17.10
C ILE A 457 17.78 -1.21 -15.96
N TRP A 458 18.63 -0.63 -15.12
CA TRP A 458 18.28 0.20 -13.97
C TRP A 458 19.35 1.30 -13.82
N GLU A 459 19.01 2.45 -13.25
CA GLU A 459 19.96 3.51 -12.89
C GLU A 459 19.67 4.07 -11.49
N GLU A 460 20.69 4.64 -10.82
CA GLU A 460 20.60 5.09 -9.41
C GLU A 460 19.53 6.17 -9.15
N GLN A 461 19.06 6.85 -10.21
CA GLN A 461 17.97 7.83 -10.20
C GLN A 461 16.85 7.39 -11.11
N ALA A 462 16.34 6.18 -10.88
CA ALA A 462 15.26 5.60 -11.64
C ALA A 462 14.01 6.52 -11.64
N THR A 463 13.37 6.61 -12.81
CA THR A 463 12.36 7.63 -13.14
C THR A 463 11.11 7.57 -12.26
N HIS A 464 10.54 6.39 -12.06
CA HIS A 464 9.21 6.24 -11.47
C HIS A 464 9.25 5.81 -9.99
N SER A 465 10.16 4.90 -9.65
CA SER A 465 10.42 4.45 -8.29
C SER A 465 11.89 4.03 -8.15
N ILE A 466 12.43 3.92 -6.94
CA ILE A 466 13.87 3.70 -6.72
C ILE A 466 14.39 2.39 -7.33
N ASP A 467 13.53 1.38 -7.48
CA ASP A 467 13.85 0.11 -8.13
C ASP A 467 13.23 -0.03 -9.51
N TRP A 468 12.68 1.05 -10.07
CA TRP A 468 12.13 1.03 -11.42
C TRP A 468 13.21 0.70 -12.44
N SER A 469 12.94 -0.38 -13.16
CA SER A 469 13.79 -0.92 -14.20
C SER A 469 12.95 -1.15 -15.46
N TYR A 470 13.62 -1.05 -16.60
CA TYR A 470 13.01 -1.34 -17.89
C TYR A 470 13.85 -2.41 -18.60
N ALA A 471 13.30 -3.02 -19.64
CA ALA A 471 14.03 -4.00 -20.44
C ALA A 471 13.88 -3.76 -21.93
N PHE A 472 14.86 -4.16 -22.72
CA PHE A 472 14.68 -4.30 -24.16
C PHE A 472 14.96 -5.72 -24.64
N ILE A 473 14.21 -6.15 -25.64
CA ILE A 473 14.25 -7.48 -26.24
C ILE A 473 14.54 -7.32 -27.73
N THR A 474 15.40 -8.19 -28.23
CA THR A 474 15.85 -8.15 -29.62
C THR A 474 16.42 -9.50 -30.06
N ASP A 475 16.70 -9.67 -31.36
CA ASP A 475 17.38 -10.85 -31.87
C ASP A 475 18.75 -11.05 -31.19
N LYS A 476 19.25 -12.28 -31.17
CA LYS A 476 20.56 -12.61 -30.59
C LYS A 476 21.69 -11.85 -31.29
N CYS A 477 21.53 -11.61 -32.58
CA CYS A 477 22.44 -10.85 -33.43
C CYS A 477 21.63 -9.84 -34.26
N PRO A 478 21.19 -8.72 -33.68
CA PRO A 478 20.26 -7.83 -34.34
C PRO A 478 20.97 -6.95 -35.37
N THR A 479 20.23 -6.51 -36.38
CA THR A 479 20.70 -5.60 -37.43
C THR A 479 19.87 -4.31 -37.38
N ASN A 480 20.25 -3.25 -38.09
CA ASN A 480 19.43 -2.02 -38.16
C ASN A 480 18.00 -2.22 -38.72
N LYS A 481 17.65 -3.43 -39.18
CA LYS A 481 16.29 -3.83 -39.60
C LYS A 481 15.55 -4.70 -38.57
N SER A 482 16.23 -5.15 -37.52
CA SER A 482 15.63 -5.97 -36.46
C SER A 482 14.65 -5.15 -35.64
N GLY A 483 13.55 -5.79 -35.24
CA GLY A 483 12.65 -5.21 -34.26
C GLY A 483 13.31 -5.17 -32.88
N ILE A 484 12.92 -4.16 -32.10
CA ILE A 484 13.33 -4.00 -30.71
C ILE A 484 12.06 -3.72 -29.93
N ALA A 485 11.77 -4.55 -28.93
CA ALA A 485 10.72 -4.30 -27.97
C ALA A 485 11.35 -3.66 -26.73
N VAL A 486 10.76 -2.60 -26.20
CA VAL A 486 11.16 -1.93 -24.97
C VAL A 486 9.99 -2.05 -24.01
N ILE A 487 10.17 -2.77 -22.91
CA ILE A 487 9.21 -2.90 -21.83
C ILE A 487 9.58 -1.86 -20.80
N GLU A 488 8.68 -0.91 -20.59
CA GLU A 488 8.92 0.32 -19.84
C GLU A 488 8.29 0.27 -18.44
N ALA A 489 7.07 -0.27 -18.33
CA ALA A 489 6.15 -0.14 -17.20
C ALA A 489 5.36 1.19 -17.18
N ASP A 490 5.79 2.17 -16.37
CA ASP A 490 4.95 3.24 -15.80
C ASP A 490 5.50 4.68 -15.93
N ALA A 491 6.69 4.88 -16.49
CA ALA A 491 7.23 6.20 -16.83
C ALA A 491 6.59 6.83 -18.08
N TRP A 492 5.87 6.04 -18.91
CA TRP A 492 5.06 6.57 -20.00
C TRP A 492 3.77 5.77 -20.21
N HIS A 493 2.65 6.48 -20.36
CA HIS A 493 1.33 5.92 -20.64
C HIS A 493 0.88 6.19 -22.09
N PRO A 494 1.56 5.62 -23.10
CA PRO A 494 1.33 5.93 -24.51
C PRO A 494 -0.12 5.63 -24.95
N GLY A 495 -0.66 6.50 -25.80
CA GLY A 495 -2.03 6.40 -26.28
C GLY A 495 -3.10 6.88 -25.30
N MET A 496 -2.72 7.31 -24.09
CA MET A 496 -3.59 8.11 -23.22
C MET A 496 -3.55 9.60 -23.61
N PRO A 497 -4.53 10.42 -23.17
CA PRO A 497 -4.46 11.86 -23.32
C PRO A 497 -3.19 12.44 -22.67
N ASP A 498 -2.61 13.46 -23.29
CA ASP A 498 -1.41 14.14 -22.79
C ASP A 498 -1.53 14.60 -21.34
N ALA A 499 -2.73 14.99 -20.90
CA ALA A 499 -2.99 15.45 -19.54
C ALA A 499 -2.82 14.35 -18.47
N ASN A 500 -2.79 13.08 -18.87
CA ASN A 500 -2.60 11.91 -17.99
C ASN A 500 -1.15 11.39 -18.02
N ASN A 501 -0.27 12.05 -18.77
CA ASN A 501 1.15 11.70 -18.87
C ASN A 501 1.99 12.75 -18.15
N ASP A 502 3.03 12.33 -17.44
CA ASP A 502 4.02 13.24 -16.88
C ASP A 502 5.16 13.45 -17.88
N ARG A 503 5.23 14.68 -18.40
CA ARG A 503 6.27 15.05 -19.36
C ARG A 503 7.66 15.12 -18.73
N TRP A 504 7.78 15.27 -17.41
CA TRP A 504 9.05 15.16 -16.69
C TRP A 504 9.53 13.70 -16.70
N GLU A 505 8.71 12.75 -16.23
CA GLU A 505 9.08 11.32 -16.25
C GLU A 505 9.39 10.83 -17.66
N MET A 506 8.53 11.16 -18.64
CA MET A 506 8.76 10.85 -20.05
C MET A 506 10.13 11.35 -20.56
N ARG A 507 10.52 12.56 -20.16
CA ARG A 507 11.77 13.19 -20.61
C ARG A 507 12.99 12.61 -19.89
N GLU A 508 12.86 12.30 -18.61
CA GLU A 508 13.92 11.64 -17.83
C GLU A 508 14.21 10.25 -18.40
N TRP A 509 13.16 9.45 -18.62
CA TRP A 509 13.31 8.15 -19.24
C TRP A 509 13.85 8.24 -20.69
N LEU A 510 13.37 9.18 -21.50
CA LEU A 510 13.92 9.37 -22.85
C LEU A 510 15.41 9.76 -22.82
N GLY A 511 15.82 10.55 -21.82
CA GLY A 511 17.24 10.83 -21.57
C GLY A 511 18.04 9.58 -21.22
N GLN A 512 17.46 8.62 -20.50
CA GLN A 512 18.06 7.32 -20.25
C GLN A 512 18.17 6.48 -21.55
N LEU A 513 17.10 6.42 -22.36
CA LEU A 513 17.12 5.72 -23.66
C LEU A 513 18.20 6.26 -24.60
N ASP A 514 18.42 7.58 -24.61
CA ASP A 514 19.47 8.24 -25.40
C ASP A 514 20.88 7.80 -24.96
N LYS A 515 21.12 7.76 -23.64
CA LYS A 515 22.37 7.27 -23.05
C LYS A 515 22.60 5.78 -23.34
N ASP A 516 21.53 4.99 -23.32
CA ASP A 516 21.58 3.54 -23.57
C ASP A 516 21.65 3.21 -25.07
N GLY A 517 21.41 4.19 -25.94
CA GLY A 517 21.63 4.11 -27.38
C GLY A 517 20.47 3.49 -28.16
N LEU A 518 19.25 3.55 -27.64
CA LEU A 518 18.09 2.89 -28.28
C LEU A 518 17.66 3.65 -29.55
N PRO A 519 17.35 2.96 -30.66
CA PRO A 519 16.86 3.62 -31.87
C PRO A 519 15.41 4.10 -31.70
N GLU A 520 15.08 5.21 -32.34
CA GLU A 520 13.73 5.81 -32.39
C GLU A 520 12.66 4.85 -32.94
N SER A 521 13.07 3.83 -33.72
CA SER A 521 12.20 2.81 -34.28
C SER A 521 11.80 1.71 -33.29
N ALA A 522 12.39 1.68 -32.09
CA ALA A 522 12.05 0.70 -31.06
C ALA A 522 10.60 0.83 -30.62
N TYR A 523 9.94 -0.31 -30.39
CA TYR A 523 8.55 -0.38 -29.97
C TYR A 523 8.46 -0.40 -28.46
N VAL A 524 7.79 0.57 -27.87
CA VAL A 524 7.47 0.63 -26.45
C VAL A 524 6.23 -0.20 -26.16
N LEU A 525 6.36 -1.15 -25.24
CA LEU A 525 5.32 -2.02 -24.71
C LEU A 525 5.10 -1.61 -23.24
N PRO A 526 4.11 -0.77 -22.95
CA PRO A 526 3.88 -0.29 -21.59
C PRO A 526 3.04 -1.29 -20.78
N THR A 527 3.05 -1.12 -19.45
CA THR A 527 2.09 -1.81 -18.57
C THR A 527 0.72 -1.13 -18.65
N HIS A 528 0.68 0.20 -18.71
CA HIS A 528 -0.55 0.97 -18.95
C HIS A 528 -0.50 1.75 -20.26
N GLY A 529 -1.61 1.74 -21.02
CA GLY A 529 -1.68 2.38 -22.35
C GLY A 529 -1.58 1.40 -23.52
N GLN A 530 -0.95 1.83 -24.60
CA GLN A 530 -0.92 1.15 -25.91
C GLN A 530 0.48 1.12 -26.52
N ILE A 531 0.81 0.05 -27.25
CA ILE A 531 2.09 -0.07 -27.94
C ILE A 531 2.31 1.12 -28.89
N ARG A 532 3.47 1.76 -28.78
CA ARG A 532 3.95 2.90 -29.59
C ARG A 532 5.42 2.77 -29.92
N GLN A 533 5.98 3.73 -30.63
CA GLN A 533 7.42 3.79 -30.91
C GLN A 533 8.08 4.92 -30.12
N VAL A 534 9.38 4.81 -29.89
CA VAL A 534 10.19 5.85 -29.24
C VAL A 534 10.11 7.18 -30.00
N SER A 535 9.94 7.15 -31.33
CA SER A 535 9.67 8.35 -32.14
C SER A 535 8.48 9.19 -31.64
N GLU A 536 7.39 8.56 -31.21
CA GLU A 536 6.24 9.28 -30.65
C GLU A 536 6.58 9.90 -29.29
N LEU A 537 7.36 9.22 -28.44
CA LEU A 537 7.86 9.79 -27.18
C LEU A 537 8.74 11.03 -27.42
N ILE A 538 9.59 10.99 -28.45
CA ILE A 538 10.43 12.12 -28.87
C ILE A 538 9.55 13.31 -29.28
N GLU A 539 8.51 13.05 -30.09
CA GLU A 539 7.55 14.07 -30.53
C GLU A 539 6.79 14.70 -29.35
N HIS A 540 6.35 13.91 -28.38
CA HIS A 540 5.61 14.41 -27.21
C HIS A 540 6.43 15.25 -26.24
N THR A 541 7.74 14.99 -26.16
CA THR A 541 8.65 15.63 -25.21
C THR A 541 9.44 16.81 -25.79
N ASP A 542 9.37 17.03 -27.11
CA ASP A 542 10.25 17.94 -27.86
C ASP A 542 11.74 17.73 -27.50
N TYR A 543 12.13 16.50 -27.19
CA TYR A 543 13.51 16.17 -26.81
C TYR A 543 14.39 16.08 -28.07
N VAL A 544 15.58 16.65 -27.99
CA VAL A 544 16.56 16.56 -29.08
C VAL A 544 17.24 15.20 -29.00
N TYR A 545 16.67 14.21 -29.67
CA TYR A 545 17.18 12.84 -29.69
C TYR A 545 18.17 12.65 -30.84
N ALA A 546 19.39 12.21 -30.55
CA ALA A 546 20.37 11.91 -31.59
C ALA A 546 19.95 10.62 -32.31
N PRO A 547 19.96 10.57 -33.66
CA PRO A 547 19.67 9.33 -34.39
C PRO A 547 20.58 8.19 -33.92
N LYS A 548 19.99 7.12 -33.40
CA LYS A 548 20.71 5.91 -32.96
C LYS A 548 20.44 4.73 -33.89
N SER A 549 21.39 3.82 -33.88
CA SER A 549 21.35 2.52 -34.53
C SER A 549 21.68 1.43 -33.52
N ILE A 550 21.63 0.16 -33.92
CA ILE A 550 22.04 -0.96 -33.06
C ILE A 550 23.54 -0.87 -32.69
N GLY A 551 24.33 -0.18 -33.52
CA GLY A 551 25.73 0.12 -33.26
C GLY A 551 25.99 0.95 -32.01
N ASP A 552 24.99 1.72 -31.57
CA ASP A 552 25.15 2.75 -30.54
C ASP A 552 24.79 2.27 -29.13
N TRP A 553 24.41 0.99 -28.98
CA TRP A 553 23.97 0.45 -27.70
C TRP A 553 25.08 0.48 -26.67
N LYS A 554 24.75 1.01 -25.49
CA LYS A 554 25.65 1.04 -24.35
C LYS A 554 26.10 -0.39 -24.03
N ASN A 555 27.40 -0.55 -23.78
CA ASN A 555 28.08 -1.83 -23.55
C ASN A 555 28.22 -2.77 -24.76
N GLY A 556 27.76 -2.37 -25.96
CA GLY A 556 28.02 -3.06 -27.24
C GLY A 556 27.53 -4.51 -27.35
N GLY A 557 26.74 -4.99 -26.38
CA GLY A 557 26.62 -6.43 -26.13
C GLY A 557 25.61 -7.18 -26.97
N ALA A 558 24.87 -6.53 -27.86
CA ALA A 558 23.95 -7.22 -28.75
C ALA A 558 24.57 -7.60 -30.10
N LEU A 559 25.69 -6.98 -30.47
CA LEU A 559 26.30 -7.21 -31.77
C LEU A 559 27.14 -8.49 -31.71
N CYS A 560 26.68 -9.52 -32.43
CA CYS A 560 27.55 -10.65 -32.74
C CYS A 560 28.73 -10.13 -33.58
N LYS A 561 29.95 -10.56 -33.25
CA LYS A 561 31.10 -10.30 -34.12
C LYS A 561 30.79 -10.89 -35.50
N ALA A 562 30.92 -10.06 -36.54
CA ALA A 562 30.78 -10.47 -37.93
C ALA A 562 31.76 -11.59 -38.30
#